data_AF-T1AH54-F1
#
_entry.id   AF-T1AH54-F1
#
_cell.length_a   1.000
_cell.length_b   1.000
_cell.length_c   1.000
_cell.angle_alpha   90.00
_cell.angle_beta   90.00
_cell.angle_gamma   90.00
#
_symmetry.space_group_name_H-M   'P 1'
#
loop_
_entity.id
_entity.type
_entity.pdbx_description
1 polymer ?
#
loop_
_entity_poly.entity_id
_entity_poly.type
_entity_poly.pdbx_seq_one_letter_code
_entity_poly.pdbx_strand_id
1 'polypeptide(L)'
;MKVAFPDVLGLAPENIEVLSLTGDASNRRYFRVVSKKPPLSAILMQKGRPEGFKASEEKTGRGENAPPGDPFLLIGKMLSEASLPVPKILGENDDGSLLLQEDLGDASLYSYLKE
;
A
#
# COMPACT_ATOMS: atom_id res chain seq x y z
N MET A 1 -22.62 -3.43 4.56
CA MET A 1 -21.23 -2.92 4.49
C MET A 1 -20.56 -3.68 3.36
N LYS A 2 -20.12 -3.03 2.28
CA LYS A 2 -19.37 -3.74 1.23
C LYS A 2 -18.02 -4.14 1.83
N VAL A 3 -17.62 -5.40 1.64
CA VAL A 3 -16.29 -5.86 2.01
C VAL A 3 -15.31 -5.33 0.97
N ALA A 4 -14.30 -4.57 1.40
CA ALA A 4 -13.33 -3.97 0.48
C ALA A 4 -12.50 -5.01 -0.29
N PHE A 5 -12.25 -6.19 0.32
CA PHE A 5 -11.51 -7.32 -0.26
C PHE A 5 -12.19 -8.64 0.16
N PRO A 6 -12.94 -9.33 -0.74
CA PRO A 6 -13.76 -10.48 -0.35
C PRO A 6 -12.96 -11.74 0.01
N ASP A 7 -11.88 -12.04 -0.70
CA ASP A 7 -10.82 -12.97 -0.29
C ASP A 7 -9.63 -12.76 -1.24
N VAL A 8 -8.51 -12.30 -0.73
CA VAL A 8 -7.28 -12.14 -1.51
C VAL A 8 -6.22 -13.03 -0.89
N LEU A 9 -5.79 -14.06 -1.63
CA LEU A 9 -4.73 -14.99 -1.19
C LEU A 9 -5.03 -15.71 0.14
N GLY A 10 -6.30 -15.92 0.51
CA GLY A 10 -6.67 -16.53 1.80
C GLY A 10 -6.69 -15.54 2.97
N LEU A 11 -6.66 -14.23 2.68
CA LEU A 11 -6.81 -13.13 3.64
C LEU A 11 -8.25 -12.65 3.72
N ALA A 12 -9.19 -13.58 3.91
CA ALA A 12 -10.58 -13.24 4.16
C ALA A 12 -10.71 -12.41 5.47
N PRO A 13 -11.54 -11.35 5.52
CA PRO A 13 -11.62 -10.44 6.66
C PRO A 13 -11.85 -11.08 8.03
N GLU A 14 -12.58 -12.19 8.08
CA GLU A 14 -12.86 -12.96 9.30
C GLU A 14 -11.64 -13.72 9.85
N ASN A 15 -10.67 -14.00 8.97
CA ASN A 15 -9.51 -14.86 9.23
C ASN A 15 -8.20 -14.08 9.30
N ILE A 16 -8.26 -12.76 9.45
CA ILE A 16 -7.07 -11.91 9.53
C ILE A 16 -6.95 -11.19 10.87
N GLU A 17 -5.74 -10.75 11.16
CA GLU A 17 -5.40 -9.73 12.14
C GLU A 17 -4.81 -8.53 11.40
N VAL A 18 -5.10 -7.32 11.89
CA VAL A 18 -4.63 -6.07 11.29
C VAL A 18 -3.78 -5.32 12.30
N LEU A 19 -2.49 -5.17 11.99
CA LEU A 19 -1.49 -4.52 12.82
C LEU A 19 -1.13 -3.17 12.22
N SER A 20 -1.23 -2.09 13.00
CA SER A 20 -0.76 -0.78 12.51
C SER A 20 0.75 -0.76 12.38
N LEU A 21 1.26 -0.21 11.29
CA LEU A 21 2.67 0.07 11.10
C LEU A 21 2.95 1.55 11.35
N THR A 22 4.13 1.86 11.86
CA THR A 22 4.58 3.24 12.08
C THR A 22 4.77 3.91 10.72
N GLY A 23 4.00 4.96 10.44
CA GLY A 23 4.15 5.76 9.22
C GLY A 23 5.12 6.92 9.48
N ASP A 24 6.19 7.03 8.68
CA ASP A 24 7.30 7.93 9.02
C ASP A 24 7.32 9.25 8.21
N ALA A 25 6.52 9.40 7.13
CA ALA A 25 6.71 10.55 6.24
C ALA A 25 5.53 10.97 5.33
N SER A 26 4.39 10.27 5.32
CA SER A 26 3.29 10.53 4.38
C SER A 26 1.96 10.70 5.11
N ASN A 27 0.97 11.36 4.46
CA ASN A 27 -0.44 11.28 4.87
C ASN A 27 -1.04 9.86 4.78
N ARG A 28 -0.31 8.88 4.23
CA ARG A 28 -0.70 7.47 4.12
C ARG A 28 -0.53 6.72 5.44
N ARG A 29 -1.47 5.83 5.71
CA ARG A 29 -1.39 4.88 6.84
C ARG A 29 -1.18 3.48 6.30
N TYR A 30 -0.32 2.72 6.97
CA TYR A 30 0.00 1.36 6.59
C TYR A 30 -0.38 0.40 7.71
N PHE A 31 -0.92 -0.74 7.32
CA PHE A 31 -1.28 -1.82 8.21
C PHE A 31 -0.75 -3.12 7.64
N ARG A 32 -0.18 -3.97 8.47
CA ARG A 32 0.10 -5.36 8.11
C ARG A 32 -1.15 -6.18 8.38
N VAL A 33 -1.64 -6.85 7.35
CA VAL A 33 -2.74 -7.81 7.41
C VAL A 33 -2.12 -9.19 7.45
N VAL A 34 -2.36 -9.95 8.52
CA VAL A 34 -1.79 -11.29 8.72
C VAL A 34 -2.91 -12.31 8.77
N SER A 35 -2.78 -13.41 8.04
CA SER A 35 -3.71 -14.53 8.20
C SER A 35 -3.52 -15.20 9.56
N LYS A 36 -4.62 -15.54 10.21
CA LYS A 36 -4.63 -16.43 11.38
C LYS A 36 -4.11 -17.84 11.04
N LYS A 37 -4.03 -18.18 9.74
CA LYS A 37 -3.40 -19.39 9.21
C LYS A 37 -2.10 -18.97 8.49
N PRO A 38 -0.97 -18.84 9.23
CA PRO A 38 0.30 -18.43 8.64
C PRO A 38 0.73 -19.34 7.48
N PRO A 39 1.58 -18.87 6.55
CA PRO A 39 2.47 -17.70 6.67
C PRO A 39 1.98 -16.43 5.93
N LEU A 40 0.71 -16.35 5.56
CA LEU A 40 0.23 -15.32 4.63
C LEU A 40 0.13 -13.94 5.29
N SER A 41 0.77 -12.93 4.67
CA SER A 41 0.62 -11.52 5.04
C SER A 41 0.61 -10.59 3.82
N ALA A 42 0.06 -9.40 4.02
CA ALA A 42 0.02 -8.32 3.03
C ALA A 42 0.07 -6.95 3.74
N ILE A 43 0.45 -5.91 3.00
CA ILE A 43 0.42 -4.54 3.49
C ILE A 43 -0.80 -3.82 2.92
N LEU A 44 -1.72 -3.43 3.79
CA LEU A 44 -2.83 -2.54 3.47
C LEU A 44 -2.36 -1.09 3.61
N MET A 45 -2.29 -0.38 2.49
CA MET A 45 -2.13 1.08 2.46
C MET A 45 -3.51 1.73 2.42
N GLN A 46 -3.74 2.64 3.34
CA GLN A 46 -4.83 3.62 3.26
C GLN A 46 -4.28 4.94 2.74
N LYS A 47 -4.78 5.39 1.59
CA LYS A 47 -4.45 6.70 1.02
C LYS A 47 -4.94 7.79 1.97
N GLY A 48 -4.11 8.80 2.20
CA GLY A 48 -4.52 9.95 3.00
C GLY A 48 -5.58 10.75 2.25
N ARG A 49 -6.51 11.39 2.97
CA ARG A 49 -7.36 12.41 2.34
C ARG A 49 -6.49 13.63 2.01
N PRO A 50 -6.71 14.30 0.88
CA PRO A 50 -6.02 15.55 0.59
C PRO A 50 -6.52 16.64 1.54
N GLU A 51 -5.84 16.81 2.68
CA GLU A 51 -6.13 17.87 3.65
C GLU A 51 -4.98 18.91 3.68
N GLY A 52 -5.34 20.18 3.44
CA GLY A 52 -4.46 21.34 3.64
C GLY A 52 -3.12 21.30 2.89
N PHE A 53 -2.05 21.71 3.56
CA PHE A 53 -0.69 21.76 2.99
C PHE A 53 -0.15 20.37 2.56
N LYS A 54 -0.68 19.27 3.12
CA LYS A 54 -0.33 17.89 2.73
C LYS A 54 -1.02 17.42 1.46
N ALA A 55 -1.98 18.18 0.94
CA ALA A 55 -2.40 18.02 -0.44
C ALA A 55 -1.21 18.17 -1.41
N SER A 56 -0.10 18.82 -1.00
CA SER A 56 1.12 18.93 -1.80
C SER A 56 1.90 17.62 -1.97
N GLU A 57 1.79 16.66 -1.04
CA GLU A 57 2.45 15.35 -1.14
C GLU A 57 1.78 14.46 -2.21
N GLU A 58 0.47 14.67 -2.45
CA GLU A 58 -0.28 14.05 -3.55
C GLU A 58 -0.69 15.04 -4.66
N LYS A 59 -0.17 16.29 -4.64
CA LYS A 59 -0.18 17.18 -5.83
C LYS A 59 0.91 16.68 -6.76
N THR A 60 0.69 15.50 -7.29
CA THR A 60 1.05 15.27 -8.68
C THR A 60 0.27 16.31 -9.48
N GLY A 61 1.01 17.13 -10.23
CA GLY A 61 0.55 18.45 -10.61
C GLY A 61 -0.86 18.43 -11.20
N ARG A 62 -1.80 19.16 -10.60
CA ARG A 62 -2.97 19.66 -11.36
C ARG A 62 -2.52 20.74 -12.36
N GLY A 63 -1.39 20.54 -13.03
CA GLY A 63 -1.09 21.21 -14.28
C GLY A 63 -1.85 20.47 -15.36
N GLU A 64 -2.23 21.19 -16.41
CA GLU A 64 -3.02 20.69 -17.55
C GLU A 64 -2.42 19.45 -18.24
N ASN A 65 -1.20 19.03 -17.87
CA ASN A 65 -0.42 17.95 -18.45
C ASN A 65 -0.08 16.79 -17.50
N ALA A 66 -0.71 16.66 -16.32
CA ALA A 66 -0.45 15.47 -15.51
C ALA A 66 -0.99 14.20 -16.20
N PRO A 67 -0.20 13.10 -16.22
CA PRO A 67 -0.68 11.84 -16.74
C PRO A 67 -1.90 11.38 -15.93
N PRO A 68 -2.94 10.85 -16.58
CA PRO A 68 -4.13 10.39 -15.89
C PRO A 68 -3.82 9.18 -15.00
N GLY A 69 -4.51 9.08 -13.86
CA GLY A 69 -4.41 7.94 -12.94
C GLY A 69 -3.66 8.27 -11.65
N ASP A 70 -3.56 7.27 -10.77
CA ASP A 70 -2.78 7.37 -9.52
C ASP A 70 -1.28 7.21 -9.82
N PRO A 71 -0.45 8.22 -9.55
CA PRO A 71 0.98 8.16 -9.84
C PRO A 71 1.72 7.10 -9.03
N PHE A 72 1.24 6.74 -7.84
CA PHE A 72 1.82 5.64 -7.08
C PHE A 72 1.66 4.32 -7.83
N LEU A 73 0.47 4.05 -8.35
CA LEU A 73 0.19 2.85 -9.14
C LEU A 73 0.91 2.87 -10.49
N LEU A 74 0.95 4.02 -11.16
CA LEU A 74 1.64 4.18 -12.45
C LEU A 74 3.13 3.88 -12.33
N ILE A 75 3.81 4.53 -11.38
CA ILE A 75 5.24 4.33 -11.16
C ILE A 75 5.52 2.91 -10.67
N GLY A 76 4.74 2.40 -9.71
CA GLY A 76 4.89 1.03 -9.22
C GLY A 76 4.79 0.00 -10.35
N LYS A 77 3.81 0.17 -11.25
CA LYS A 77 3.66 -0.67 -12.44
C LYS A 77 4.88 -0.58 -13.37
N MET A 78 5.34 0.63 -13.69
CA MET A 78 6.52 0.80 -14.56
C MET A 78 7.78 0.14 -13.99
N LEU A 79 8.03 0.29 -12.69
CA LEU A 79 9.18 -0.32 -12.03
C LEU A 79 9.08 -1.87 -12.03
N SER A 80 7.88 -2.40 -11.78
CA SER A 80 7.60 -3.84 -11.85
C SER A 80 7.80 -4.41 -13.26
N GLU A 81 7.30 -3.73 -14.29
CA GLU A 81 7.51 -4.10 -15.70
C GLU A 81 9.00 -4.04 -16.10
N ALA A 82 9.77 -3.16 -15.47
CA ALA A 82 11.23 -3.10 -15.60
C ALA A 82 11.98 -4.16 -14.77
N SER A 83 11.28 -5.13 -14.17
CA SER A 83 11.86 -6.19 -13.32
C SER A 83 12.60 -5.68 -12.08
N LEU A 84 12.25 -4.49 -11.59
CA LEU A 84 12.77 -3.99 -10.32
C LEU A 84 12.00 -4.61 -9.14
N PRO A 85 12.68 -4.92 -8.02
CA PRO A 85 12.04 -5.52 -6.86
C PRO A 85 11.22 -4.47 -6.09
N VAL A 86 9.99 -4.26 -6.54
CA VAL A 86 8.98 -3.42 -5.87
C VAL A 86 7.82 -4.29 -5.39
N PRO A 87 7.10 -3.91 -4.31
CA PRO A 87 5.94 -4.65 -3.85
C PRO A 87 4.89 -4.80 -4.96
N LYS A 88 4.38 -6.02 -5.16
CA LYS A 88 3.24 -6.24 -6.06
C LYS A 88 1.96 -5.62 -5.48
N ILE A 89 1.13 -5.06 -6.34
CA ILE A 89 -0.24 -4.66 -5.98
C ILE A 89 -1.13 -5.91 -6.08
N LEU A 90 -1.73 -6.29 -4.95
CA LEU A 90 -2.59 -7.47 -4.82
C LEU A 90 -4.07 -7.14 -5.06
N GLY A 91 -4.46 -5.90 -4.79
CA GLY A 91 -5.82 -5.43 -5.02
C GLY A 91 -6.02 -3.96 -4.66
N GLU A 92 -7.11 -3.39 -5.16
CA GLU A 92 -7.60 -2.05 -4.84
C GLU A 92 -9.10 -2.16 -4.56
N ASN A 93 -9.62 -1.36 -3.64
CA ASN A 93 -11.06 -1.32 -3.38
C ASN A 93 -11.79 -0.41 -4.39
N ASP A 94 -13.13 -0.51 -4.44
CA ASP A 94 -13.97 0.20 -5.44
C ASP A 94 -13.68 1.70 -5.60
N ASP A 95 -13.35 2.41 -4.50
CA ASP A 95 -13.11 3.86 -4.51
C ASP A 95 -11.63 4.25 -4.55
N GLY A 96 -10.73 3.27 -4.61
CA GLY A 96 -9.29 3.45 -4.67
C GLY A 96 -8.63 3.99 -3.40
N SER A 97 -9.36 4.16 -2.30
CA SER A 97 -8.79 4.66 -1.04
C SER A 97 -7.93 3.64 -0.30
N LEU A 98 -8.06 2.35 -0.64
CA LEU A 98 -7.34 1.24 -0.04
C LEU A 98 -6.60 0.43 -1.11
N LEU A 99 -5.31 0.19 -0.86
CA LEU A 99 -4.46 -0.64 -1.70
C LEU A 99 -3.88 -1.78 -0.86
N LEU A 100 -4.02 -3.01 -1.36
CA LEU A 100 -3.38 -4.18 -0.78
C LEU A 100 -2.10 -4.49 -1.57
N GLN A 101 -1.00 -4.69 -0.86
CA GLN A 101 0.34 -4.86 -1.43
C GLN A 101 1.03 -6.08 -0.85
N GLU A 102 1.99 -6.63 -1.58
CA GLU A 102 2.92 -7.64 -1.08
C GLU A 102 3.67 -7.16 0.16
N ASP A 103 3.82 -8.04 1.14
CA ASP A 103 4.61 -7.79 2.34
C ASP A 103 6.05 -8.27 2.12
N LEU A 104 7.00 -7.33 2.13
CA LEU A 104 8.43 -7.61 1.96
C LEU A 104 9.14 -7.92 3.30
N GLY A 105 8.40 -7.94 4.41
CA GLY A 105 8.93 -8.17 5.74
C GLY A 105 9.52 -6.92 6.40
N ASP A 106 10.29 -7.13 7.47
CA ASP A 106 10.76 -6.07 8.37
C ASP A 106 12.25 -5.74 8.24
N ALA A 107 12.97 -6.46 7.36
CA ALA A 107 14.39 -6.26 7.16
C ALA A 107 14.64 -4.94 6.43
N SER A 108 15.25 -3.98 7.12
CA SER A 108 15.76 -2.75 6.52
C SER A 108 17.28 -2.81 6.43
N LEU A 109 17.86 -2.11 5.44
CA LEU A 109 19.31 -1.94 5.35
C LEU A 109 19.88 -1.33 6.64
N TYR A 110 19.15 -0.39 7.26
CA TYR A 110 19.56 0.24 8.51
C TYR A 110 19.67 -0.77 9.66
N SER A 111 18.67 -1.66 9.80
CA SER A 111 18.68 -2.72 10.81
C SER A 111 19.87 -3.64 10.61
N TYR A 112 20.16 -4.02 9.36
CA TYR A 112 21.30 -4.88 9.02
C TYR A 112 22.66 -4.25 9.32
N LEU A 113 22.80 -2.94 9.14
CA LEU A 113 24.06 -2.22 9.39
C LEU A 113 24.33 -1.90 10.87
N LYS A 114 23.34 -2.10 11.74
CA LYS A 114 23.44 -1.86 13.19
C LYS A 114 23.81 -3.09 14.01
N GLU A 115 23.72 -4.28 13.40
CA GLU A 115 24.22 -5.55 13.92
C GLU A 115 25.72 -5.70 13.60
#